data_AF-A0A846WFP0-F1
#
_entry.id   AF-A0A846WFP0-F1
#
_cell.length_a   1.000
_cell.length_b   1.000
_cell.length_c   1.000
_cell.angle_alpha   90.00
_cell.angle_beta   90.00
_cell.angle_gamma   90.00
#
_symmetry.space_group_name_H-M   'P 1'
#
loop_
_entity.id
_entity.type
_entity.pdbx_description
1 polymer ?
#
loop_
_entity_poly.entity_id
_entity_poly.type
_entity_poly.pdbx_seq_one_letter_code
_entity_poly.pdbx_strand_id
1 'polypeptide(L)'
;MHGGEMRAPEARVHRSRLRWRRVWLGGALLLAALVAVGCYLGVRAEQARSALGDAQDHAVTAKAALLSGDSRRASGEASAVRDSAADAYAATNDPLWRAAAAVPWLGRPLAGVREMTDIVTRFSDEVLIPSAALAGTIGPSTLRTADNGVDVAALRSAAPRITAMADDATRLAQRARGIDGSWLGPVAQARTDLAAQLDSAARTAQGTSVAARLAPAMLGADGPRNYFVALQTPSEARGTGGLVGGFIIIRAENGHLRAAETGRNIDMFRPSNPQIDLGDGFDTLYSTVEPYTDFRNSNLSPDFTDAAKIWMANWQAQTGTALDGAAALDPVALSYVLRVTGPVWLPSGELITADNVVPLTLSQVYTRFADDNTARKAYLQTISRTVVADVLGAHADAGRLLEALGRGVAERRIMLYSSRSDEQDIIASTALAHQLPDDSAPLMDATITNAAGNKLDYYLRRELSYTAGDCTAGMRDATARVTLTNTVTDLSLPQYVIGSMGAVGSGLPPGTNAAGVQIALTRGAQVRKVTLDGQSVLYGTSELHGHPVVRTRVPLAPGQRSVLEVTLTEPTSARGDAQVPVQPLVDTPPVHVSVPSCGAATGQRAQGSP
;
A
#
# COMPACT_ATOMS: atom_id res chain seq x y z
N MET A 1 94.53 -57.58 51.19
CA MET A 1 93.15 -58.03 50.95
C MET A 1 92.22 -56.83 51.10
N HIS A 2 91.14 -56.82 50.31
CA HIS A 2 90.06 -55.82 50.20
C HIS A 2 90.45 -54.58 49.37
N GLY A 3 89.92 -54.33 48.17
CA GLY A 3 88.63 -54.71 47.57
C GLY A 3 87.80 -53.45 47.38
N GLY A 4 88.11 -52.65 46.36
CA GLY A 4 87.40 -51.41 46.04
C GLY A 4 86.49 -51.59 44.83
N GLU A 5 85.17 -51.65 45.06
CA GLU A 5 84.13 -51.55 44.04
C GLU A 5 83.90 -50.08 43.64
N MET A 6 84.01 -49.77 42.34
CA MET A 6 83.49 -48.54 41.75
C MET A 6 82.03 -48.75 41.32
N ARG A 7 81.10 -47.98 41.89
CA ARG A 7 79.71 -47.86 41.40
C ARG A 7 79.58 -46.70 40.39
N ALA A 8 78.84 -46.96 39.31
CA ALA A 8 78.45 -45.99 38.28
C ALA A 8 77.34 -45.02 38.76
N PRO A 9 77.20 -43.83 38.15
CA PRO A 9 76.14 -42.87 38.50
C PRO A 9 74.81 -43.17 37.80
N GLU A 10 73.71 -43.13 38.55
CA GLU A 10 72.34 -43.20 38.05
C GLU A 10 71.89 -41.89 37.38
N ALA A 11 71.27 -42.00 36.20
CA ALA A 11 70.65 -40.91 35.47
C ALA A 11 69.28 -40.52 36.05
N ARG A 12 69.11 -39.25 36.44
CA ARG A 12 67.81 -38.64 36.78
C ARG A 12 67.34 -37.69 35.67
N VAL A 13 66.69 -38.18 34.61
CA VAL A 13 65.87 -37.32 33.73
C VAL A 13 64.73 -38.13 33.10
N HIS A 14 63.54 -38.22 33.72
CA HIS A 14 62.35 -38.74 33.01
C HIS A 14 60.95 -38.38 33.57
N ARG A 15 60.78 -37.30 34.35
CA ARG A 15 59.45 -36.94 34.90
C ARG A 15 58.68 -35.81 34.20
N SER A 16 59.25 -35.07 33.24
CA SER A 16 58.58 -33.91 32.60
C SER A 16 57.72 -34.25 31.36
N ARG A 17 58.02 -35.34 30.62
CA ARG A 17 57.31 -35.68 29.37
C ARG A 17 55.89 -36.23 29.57
N LEU A 18 55.59 -36.84 30.72
CA LEU A 18 54.27 -37.42 31.04
C LEU A 18 53.20 -36.36 31.35
N ARG A 19 53.58 -35.20 31.91
CA ARG A 19 52.66 -34.09 32.18
C ARG A 19 52.18 -33.42 30.88
N TRP A 20 53.08 -33.16 29.95
CA TRP A 20 52.75 -32.60 28.64
C TRP A 20 51.86 -33.53 27.82
N ARG A 21 52.10 -34.85 27.86
CA ARG A 21 51.27 -35.83 27.15
C ARG A 21 49.82 -35.87 27.66
N ARG A 22 49.60 -35.70 28.97
CA ARG A 22 48.25 -35.59 29.57
C ARG A 22 47.55 -34.28 29.22
N VAL A 23 48.28 -33.18 29.11
CA VAL A 23 47.73 -31.89 28.64
C VAL A 23 47.34 -31.96 27.16
N TRP A 24 48.18 -32.56 26.31
CA TRP A 24 47.87 -32.78 24.89
C TRP A 24 46.69 -33.75 24.67
N LEU A 25 46.62 -34.85 25.43
CA LEU A 25 45.48 -35.77 25.41
C LEU A 25 44.19 -35.11 25.91
N GLY A 26 44.26 -34.30 26.98
CA GLY A 26 43.12 -33.53 27.47
C GLY A 26 42.64 -32.49 26.47
N GLY A 27 43.57 -31.77 25.81
CA GLY A 27 43.25 -30.83 24.74
C GLY A 27 42.64 -31.50 23.50
N ALA A 28 43.17 -32.66 23.08
CA ALA A 28 42.63 -33.42 21.96
C ALA A 28 41.22 -33.97 22.25
N LEU A 29 40.97 -34.46 23.48
CA LEU A 29 39.63 -34.90 23.90
C LEU A 29 38.64 -33.74 23.98
N LEU A 30 39.05 -32.58 24.50
CA LEU A 30 38.23 -31.38 24.51
C LEU A 30 37.89 -30.92 23.09
N LEU A 31 38.87 -30.91 22.19
CA LEU A 31 38.65 -30.57 20.78
C LEU A 31 37.71 -31.57 20.09
N ALA A 32 37.90 -32.87 20.30
CA ALA A 32 37.00 -33.90 19.76
C ALA A 32 35.56 -33.74 20.29
N ALA A 33 35.39 -33.41 21.57
CA ALA A 33 34.09 -33.11 22.15
C ALA A 33 33.46 -31.84 21.55
N LEU A 34 34.24 -30.77 21.34
CA LEU A 34 33.77 -29.55 20.68
C LEU A 34 33.38 -29.79 19.21
N VAL A 35 34.13 -30.61 18.48
CA VAL A 35 33.78 -31.01 17.11
C VAL A 35 32.51 -31.85 17.10
N ALA A 36 32.36 -32.83 18.00
CA ALA A 36 31.16 -33.63 18.11
C ALA A 36 29.92 -32.78 18.44
N VAL A 37 30.04 -31.83 19.37
CA VAL A 37 29.00 -30.85 19.67
C VAL A 37 28.71 -29.97 18.44
N GLY A 38 29.74 -29.51 17.73
CA GLY A 38 29.60 -28.74 16.49
C GLY A 38 28.87 -29.51 15.38
N CYS A 39 29.22 -30.78 15.15
CA CYS A 39 28.53 -31.65 14.20
C CYS A 39 27.09 -31.91 14.63
N TYR A 40 26.83 -32.16 15.92
CA TYR A 40 25.49 -32.32 16.46
C TYR A 40 24.66 -31.06 16.22
N LEU A 41 25.15 -29.88 16.59
CA LEU A 41 24.48 -28.60 16.35
C LEU A 41 24.27 -28.34 14.86
N GLY A 42 25.20 -28.73 14.00
CA GLY A 42 25.05 -28.64 12.53
C GLY A 42 23.88 -29.49 12.02
N VAL A 43 23.75 -30.73 12.48
CA VAL A 43 22.62 -31.60 12.13
C VAL A 43 21.30 -31.01 12.63
N ARG A 44 21.27 -30.49 13.86
CA ARG A 44 20.08 -29.85 14.43
C ARG A 44 19.71 -28.58 13.68
N ALA A 45 20.69 -27.81 13.22
CA ALA A 45 20.48 -26.60 12.43
C ALA A 45 19.88 -26.94 11.05
N GLU A 46 20.35 -28.01 10.41
CA GLU A 46 19.80 -28.47 9.13
C GLU A 46 18.38 -29.04 9.29
N GLN A 47 18.10 -29.78 10.37
CA GLN A 47 16.74 -30.22 10.71
C GLN A 47 15.80 -29.03 10.89
N ALA A 48 16.23 -28.01 11.64
CA ALA A 48 15.44 -26.80 11.84
C ALA A 48 15.22 -26.03 10.53
N ARG A 49 16.25 -25.92 9.69
CA ARG A 49 16.17 -25.28 8.39
C ARG A 49 15.19 -26.01 7.47
N SER A 50 15.28 -27.34 7.37
CA SER A 50 14.39 -28.15 6.54
C SER A 50 12.94 -27.98 7.00
N ALA A 51 12.69 -28.14 8.30
CA ALA A 51 11.35 -28.03 8.86
C ALA A 51 10.77 -26.61 8.72
N LEU A 52 11.58 -25.55 8.83
CA LEU A 52 11.14 -24.19 8.52
C LEU A 52 10.84 -23.98 7.03
N GLY A 53 11.58 -24.63 6.14
CA GLY A 53 11.28 -24.65 4.70
C GLY A 53 9.94 -25.32 4.40
N ASP A 54 9.71 -26.50 4.99
CA ASP A 54 8.43 -27.21 4.85
C ASP A 54 7.27 -26.38 5.42
N ALA A 55 7.47 -25.75 6.59
CA ALA A 55 6.48 -24.84 7.19
C ALA A 55 6.16 -23.66 6.27
N GLN A 56 7.16 -23.09 5.59
CA GLN A 56 6.97 -22.00 4.63
C GLN A 56 6.13 -22.47 3.42
N ASP A 57 6.46 -23.63 2.84
CA ASP A 57 5.75 -24.18 1.69
C ASP A 57 4.28 -24.51 2.02
N HIS A 58 4.05 -25.10 3.20
CA HIS A 58 2.71 -25.31 3.74
C HIS A 58 1.98 -23.99 4.01
N ALA A 59 2.65 -22.94 4.51
CA ALA A 59 2.03 -21.65 4.75
C ALA A 59 1.60 -20.93 3.45
N VAL A 60 2.41 -21.01 2.39
CA VAL A 60 2.06 -20.52 1.04
C VAL A 60 0.83 -21.26 0.52
N THR A 61 0.80 -22.58 0.67
CA THR A 61 -0.32 -23.42 0.22
C THR A 61 -1.59 -23.16 1.04
N ALA A 62 -1.46 -23.00 2.37
CA ALA A 62 -2.55 -22.63 3.26
C ALA A 62 -3.16 -21.28 2.85
N LYS A 63 -2.32 -20.28 2.58
CA LYS A 63 -2.78 -18.97 2.07
C LYS A 63 -3.56 -19.12 0.76
N ALA A 64 -3.03 -19.87 -0.20
CA ALA A 64 -3.72 -20.09 -1.48
C ALA A 64 -5.08 -20.78 -1.28
N ALA A 65 -5.16 -21.78 -0.41
CA ALA A 65 -6.39 -22.49 -0.08
C ALA A 65 -7.40 -21.60 0.67
N LEU A 66 -6.95 -20.71 1.56
CA LEU A 66 -7.80 -19.71 2.22
C LEU A 66 -8.43 -18.77 1.19
N LEU A 67 -7.64 -18.28 0.24
CA LEU A 67 -8.10 -17.35 -0.80
C LEU A 67 -9.07 -18.01 -1.79
N SER A 68 -8.90 -19.29 -2.10
CA SER A 68 -9.84 -20.03 -2.95
C SER A 68 -11.06 -20.58 -2.20
N GLY A 69 -11.14 -20.41 -0.88
CA GLY A 69 -12.24 -20.90 -0.05
C GLY A 69 -12.21 -22.40 0.24
N ASP A 70 -11.10 -23.10 -0.01
CA ASP A 70 -10.91 -24.51 0.38
C ASP A 70 -10.51 -24.62 1.86
N SER A 71 -11.49 -24.46 2.74
CA SER A 71 -11.29 -24.46 4.20
C SER A 71 -10.69 -25.76 4.74
N ARG A 72 -11.00 -26.91 4.12
CA ARG A 72 -10.46 -28.22 4.52
C ARG A 72 -8.98 -28.29 4.20
N ARG A 73 -8.58 -27.94 2.97
CA ARG A 73 -7.16 -27.90 2.60
C ARG A 73 -6.43 -26.85 3.43
N ALA A 74 -6.97 -25.64 3.59
CA ALA A 74 -6.39 -24.60 4.41
C ALA A 74 -6.11 -25.08 5.85
N SER A 75 -7.06 -25.79 6.46
CA SER A 75 -6.90 -26.32 7.82
C SER A 75 -5.85 -27.43 7.89
N GLY A 76 -5.79 -28.29 6.88
CA GLY A 76 -4.76 -29.34 6.77
C GLY A 76 -3.36 -28.76 6.62
N GLU A 77 -3.19 -27.80 5.71
CA GLU A 77 -1.92 -27.11 5.48
C GLU A 77 -1.50 -26.29 6.71
N ALA A 78 -2.42 -25.56 7.36
CA ALA A 78 -2.11 -24.83 8.59
C ALA A 78 -1.67 -25.76 9.74
N SER A 79 -2.24 -26.96 9.82
CA SER A 79 -1.80 -27.98 10.78
C SER A 79 -0.39 -28.50 10.44
N ALA A 80 -0.10 -28.70 9.15
CA ALA A 80 1.24 -29.08 8.71
C ALA A 80 2.28 -27.98 9.01
N VAL A 81 1.94 -26.69 8.85
CA VAL A 81 2.82 -25.58 9.28
C VAL A 81 3.15 -25.71 10.77
N ARG A 82 2.14 -25.94 11.62
CA ARG A 82 2.35 -26.11 13.07
C ARG A 82 3.25 -27.29 13.37
N ASP A 83 3.01 -28.44 12.73
CA ASP A 83 3.78 -29.66 12.99
C ASP A 83 5.26 -29.47 12.57
N SER A 84 5.52 -28.89 11.38
CA SER A 84 6.87 -28.53 10.94
C SER A 84 7.53 -27.45 11.82
N ALA A 85 6.76 -26.45 12.27
CA ALA A 85 7.26 -25.43 13.20
C ALA A 85 7.65 -26.03 14.55
N ALA A 86 6.86 -26.98 15.06
CA ALA A 86 7.14 -27.71 16.29
C ALA A 86 8.40 -28.56 16.17
N ASP A 87 8.63 -29.22 15.03
CA ASP A 87 9.87 -29.97 14.76
C ASP A 87 11.09 -29.03 14.73
N ALA A 88 10.98 -27.87 14.08
CA ALA A 88 12.04 -26.86 14.08
C ALA A 88 12.31 -26.30 15.48
N TYR A 89 11.26 -26.06 16.27
CA TYR A 89 11.36 -25.63 17.65
C TYR A 89 12.05 -26.69 18.52
N ALA A 90 11.65 -27.95 18.40
CA ALA A 90 12.26 -29.07 19.10
C ALA A 90 13.74 -29.24 18.70
N ALA A 91 14.07 -29.06 17.42
CA ALA A 91 15.43 -29.09 16.89
C ALA A 91 16.36 -28.06 17.55
N THR A 92 15.81 -26.89 17.89
CA THR A 92 16.58 -25.71 18.31
C THR A 92 16.49 -25.45 19.81
N ASN A 93 15.62 -26.15 20.55
CA ASN A 93 15.42 -25.91 21.98
C ASN A 93 15.91 -27.05 22.90
N ASP A 94 16.69 -27.99 22.37
CA ASP A 94 17.30 -29.06 23.18
C ASP A 94 18.41 -28.54 24.13
N PRO A 95 18.75 -29.27 25.20
CA PRO A 95 19.68 -28.79 26.22
C PRO A 95 21.05 -28.36 25.70
N LEU A 96 21.60 -29.05 24.69
CA LEU A 96 22.90 -28.72 24.11
C LEU A 96 22.83 -27.45 23.28
N TRP A 97 21.76 -27.29 22.49
CA TRP A 97 21.52 -26.04 21.76
C TRP A 97 21.33 -24.86 22.70
N ARG A 98 20.52 -25.02 23.77
CA ARG A 98 20.30 -23.97 24.77
C ARG A 98 21.60 -23.53 25.44
N ALA A 99 22.46 -24.48 25.78
CA ALA A 99 23.76 -24.17 26.37
C ALA A 99 24.66 -23.42 25.39
N ALA A 100 24.72 -23.86 24.12
CA ALA A 100 25.50 -23.19 23.09
C ALA A 100 24.98 -21.78 22.75
N ALA A 101 23.67 -21.59 22.72
CA ALA A 101 23.03 -20.30 22.49
C ALA A 101 23.25 -19.29 23.64
N ALA A 102 23.52 -19.77 24.87
CA ALA A 102 23.78 -18.91 26.02
C ALA A 102 25.19 -18.28 26.02
N VAL A 103 26.09 -18.74 25.16
CA VAL A 103 27.46 -18.21 25.08
C VAL A 103 27.42 -16.79 24.49
N PRO A 104 27.93 -15.76 25.20
CA PRO A 104 27.96 -14.40 24.68
C PRO A 104 28.71 -14.32 23.34
N TRP A 105 28.19 -13.54 22.41
CA TRP A 105 28.70 -13.36 21.04
C TRP A 105 28.64 -14.62 20.15
N LEU A 106 29.25 -15.73 20.54
CA LEU A 106 29.26 -16.98 19.77
C LEU A 106 27.88 -17.63 19.64
N GLY A 107 27.05 -17.55 20.68
CA GLY A 107 25.72 -18.15 20.72
C GLY A 107 24.63 -17.37 20.00
N ARG A 108 24.89 -16.13 19.57
CA ARG A 108 23.88 -15.25 18.95
C ARG A 108 23.15 -15.87 17.75
N PRO A 109 23.82 -16.53 16.78
CA PRO A 109 23.11 -17.18 15.68
C PRO A 109 22.16 -18.28 16.16
N LEU A 110 22.58 -19.05 17.17
CA LEU A 110 21.78 -20.14 17.75
C LEU A 110 20.59 -19.60 18.56
N ALA A 111 20.76 -18.48 19.25
CA ALA A 111 19.68 -17.78 19.95
C ALA A 111 18.67 -17.18 18.97
N GLY A 112 19.13 -16.53 17.89
CA GLY A 112 18.27 -16.00 16.84
C GLY A 112 17.44 -17.07 16.16
N VAL A 113 18.03 -18.23 15.85
CA VAL A 113 17.30 -19.37 15.29
C VAL A 113 16.20 -19.87 16.23
N ARG A 114 16.46 -19.94 17.54
CA ARG A 114 15.43 -20.31 18.54
C ARG A 114 14.27 -19.32 18.60
N GLU A 115 14.56 -18.04 18.49
CA GLU A 115 13.51 -17.02 18.51
C GLU A 115 12.69 -17.05 17.22
N MET A 116 13.32 -17.27 16.06
CA MET A 116 12.63 -17.46 14.79
C MET A 116 11.67 -18.66 14.84
N THR A 117 12.11 -19.82 15.35
CA THR A 117 11.26 -21.02 15.46
C THR A 117 10.12 -20.84 16.46
N ASP A 118 10.34 -20.16 17.58
CA ASP A 118 9.27 -19.78 18.53
C ASP A 118 8.21 -18.88 17.87
N ILE A 119 8.64 -17.88 17.09
CA ILE A 119 7.72 -16.98 16.40
C ILE A 119 6.90 -17.72 15.34
N VAL A 120 7.52 -18.58 14.53
CA VAL A 120 6.80 -19.36 13.50
C VAL A 120 5.78 -20.31 14.14
N THR A 121 6.15 -20.94 15.26
CA THR A 121 5.23 -21.80 16.03
C THR A 121 4.03 -21.00 16.52
N ARG A 122 4.27 -19.87 17.19
CA ARG A 122 3.19 -18.98 17.69
C ARG A 122 2.33 -18.42 16.57
N PHE A 123 2.93 -18.03 15.44
CA PHE A 123 2.17 -17.54 14.29
C PHE A 123 1.22 -18.61 13.73
N SER A 124 1.66 -19.87 13.75
CA SER A 124 0.82 -21.00 13.34
C SER A 124 -0.37 -21.19 14.28
N ASP A 125 -0.12 -21.18 15.59
CA ASP A 125 -1.14 -21.41 16.62
C ASP A 125 -2.11 -20.24 16.82
N GLU A 126 -1.59 -19.00 16.81
CA GLU A 126 -2.33 -17.77 17.11
C GLU A 126 -3.01 -17.17 15.87
N VAL A 127 -2.47 -17.41 14.66
CA VAL A 127 -2.95 -16.75 13.42
C VAL A 127 -3.43 -17.76 12.37
N LEU A 128 -2.59 -18.69 11.93
CA LEU A 128 -2.91 -19.54 10.78
C LEU A 128 -4.05 -20.53 11.06
N ILE A 129 -3.99 -21.25 12.18
CA ILE A 129 -5.01 -22.24 12.55
C ILE A 129 -6.38 -21.56 12.77
N PRO A 130 -6.48 -20.48 13.58
CA PRO A 130 -7.76 -19.76 13.71
C PRO A 130 -8.28 -19.18 12.40
N SER A 131 -7.38 -18.71 11.50
CA SER A 131 -7.77 -18.23 10.16
C SER A 131 -8.38 -19.34 9.30
N ALA A 132 -7.77 -20.54 9.31
CA ALA A 132 -8.29 -21.69 8.59
C ALA A 132 -9.63 -22.19 9.13
N ALA A 133 -9.81 -22.17 10.45
CA ALA A 133 -11.09 -22.49 11.08
C ALA A 133 -12.20 -21.48 10.67
N LEU A 134 -11.86 -20.19 10.59
CA LEU A 134 -12.80 -19.15 10.17
C LEU A 134 -13.14 -19.22 8.68
N ALA A 135 -12.24 -19.70 7.82
CA ALA A 135 -12.48 -19.81 6.38
C ALA A 135 -13.70 -20.68 6.03
N GLY A 136 -14.08 -21.63 6.90
CA GLY A 136 -15.32 -22.40 6.73
C GLY A 136 -16.61 -21.61 6.97
N THR A 137 -16.53 -20.44 7.59
CA THR A 137 -17.67 -19.59 7.99
C THR A 137 -17.71 -18.23 7.29
N ILE A 138 -16.53 -17.66 7.02
CA ILE A 138 -16.35 -16.33 6.43
C ILE A 138 -15.40 -16.38 5.22
N GLY A 139 -15.21 -17.56 4.64
CA GLY A 139 -14.42 -17.71 3.41
C GLY A 139 -15.11 -17.01 2.22
N PRO A 140 -14.37 -16.68 1.16
CA PRO A 140 -14.91 -15.93 0.02
C PRO A 140 -16.14 -16.58 -0.64
N SER A 141 -16.22 -17.92 -0.64
CA SER A 141 -17.36 -18.69 -1.16
C SER A 141 -18.54 -18.82 -0.19
N THR A 142 -18.34 -18.58 1.11
CA THR A 142 -19.37 -18.71 2.16
C THR A 142 -19.94 -17.37 2.59
N LEU A 143 -19.15 -16.29 2.50
CA LEU A 143 -19.63 -14.92 2.70
C LEU A 143 -20.60 -14.46 1.62
N ARG A 144 -20.52 -15.01 0.41
CA ARG A 144 -21.45 -14.66 -0.66
C ARG A 144 -22.74 -15.47 -0.48
N THR A 145 -23.86 -14.78 -0.34
CA THR A 145 -25.19 -15.41 -0.24
C THR A 145 -25.65 -15.91 -1.61
N ALA A 146 -26.63 -16.81 -1.63
CA ALA A 146 -27.15 -17.43 -2.86
C ALA A 146 -27.76 -16.40 -3.84
N ASP A 147 -28.20 -15.25 -3.33
CA ASP A 147 -28.76 -14.11 -4.05
C ASP A 147 -27.73 -12.98 -4.28
N ASN A 148 -26.44 -13.31 -4.29
CA ASN A 148 -25.31 -12.42 -4.61
C ASN A 148 -25.10 -11.25 -3.62
N GLY A 149 -25.65 -11.35 -2.41
CA GLY A 149 -25.31 -10.47 -1.29
C GLY A 149 -24.07 -10.96 -0.54
N VAL A 150 -23.71 -10.20 0.50
CA VAL A 150 -22.68 -10.54 1.48
C VAL A 150 -23.36 -10.86 2.82
N ASP A 151 -22.99 -11.96 3.46
CA ASP A 151 -23.46 -12.31 4.81
C ASP A 151 -22.82 -11.39 5.86
N VAL A 152 -23.41 -10.21 5.99
CA VAL A 152 -22.98 -9.16 6.92
C VAL A 152 -23.13 -9.58 8.38
N ALA A 153 -24.03 -10.51 8.70
CA ALA A 153 -24.21 -11.02 10.05
C ALA A 153 -23.08 -11.97 10.44
N ALA A 154 -22.72 -12.91 9.55
CA ALA A 154 -21.55 -13.77 9.72
C ALA A 154 -20.27 -12.92 9.86
N LEU A 155 -20.07 -11.94 8.98
CA LEU A 155 -18.90 -11.06 9.03
C LEU A 155 -18.82 -10.27 10.35
N ARG A 156 -19.93 -9.67 10.79
CA ARG A 156 -20.01 -8.95 12.07
C ARG A 156 -19.69 -9.86 13.26
N SER A 157 -20.19 -11.10 13.25
CA SER A 157 -19.94 -12.07 14.33
C SER A 157 -18.47 -12.51 14.41
N ALA A 158 -17.78 -12.55 13.26
CA ALA A 158 -16.38 -12.96 13.17
C ALA A 158 -15.39 -11.81 13.42
N ALA A 159 -15.82 -10.55 13.25
CA ALA A 159 -14.95 -9.38 13.36
C ALA A 159 -14.06 -9.34 14.61
N PRO A 160 -14.55 -9.62 15.85
CA PRO A 160 -13.68 -9.62 17.03
C PRO A 160 -12.54 -10.65 16.96
N ARG A 161 -12.78 -11.82 16.36
CA ARG A 161 -11.75 -12.86 16.19
C ARG A 161 -10.75 -12.46 15.11
N ILE A 162 -11.22 -11.85 14.02
CA ILE A 162 -10.35 -11.32 12.95
C ILE A 162 -9.42 -10.24 13.51
N THR A 163 -9.94 -9.33 14.34
CA THR A 163 -9.13 -8.29 14.99
C THR A 163 -8.08 -8.90 15.91
N ALA A 164 -8.44 -9.87 16.76
CA ALA A 164 -7.46 -10.54 17.63
C ALA A 164 -6.31 -11.18 16.82
N MET A 165 -6.62 -11.88 15.72
CA MET A 165 -5.59 -12.48 14.85
C MET A 165 -4.70 -11.43 14.18
N ALA A 166 -5.27 -10.28 13.78
CA ALA A 166 -4.51 -9.19 13.18
C ALA A 166 -3.54 -8.54 14.20
N ASP A 167 -3.98 -8.38 15.44
CA ASP A 167 -3.16 -7.88 16.55
C ASP A 167 -2.02 -8.87 16.86
N ASP A 168 -2.32 -10.17 16.93
CA ASP A 168 -1.35 -11.23 17.15
C ASP A 168 -0.31 -11.29 16.00
N ALA A 169 -0.75 -11.23 14.75
CA ALA A 169 0.13 -11.17 13.59
C ALA A 169 1.07 -9.95 13.63
N THR A 170 0.53 -8.78 13.97
CA THR A 170 1.30 -7.53 14.10
C THR A 170 2.34 -7.63 15.22
N ARG A 171 1.96 -8.16 16.39
CA ARG A 171 2.87 -8.39 17.51
C ARG A 171 4.01 -9.33 17.14
N LEU A 172 3.71 -10.44 16.45
CA LEU A 172 4.71 -11.42 16.03
C LEU A 172 5.65 -10.87 14.96
N ALA A 173 5.14 -10.08 14.01
CA ALA A 173 5.97 -9.40 13.02
C ALA A 173 6.92 -8.37 13.66
N GLN A 174 6.44 -7.60 14.65
CA GLN A 174 7.29 -6.70 15.43
C GLN A 174 8.39 -7.44 16.19
N ARG A 175 8.05 -8.58 16.81
CA ARG A 175 9.03 -9.42 17.50
C ARG A 175 10.09 -9.98 16.55
N ALA A 176 9.70 -10.39 15.35
CA ALA A 176 10.64 -10.88 14.33
C ALA A 176 11.63 -9.79 13.89
N ARG A 177 11.18 -8.55 13.74
CA ARG A 177 12.04 -7.39 13.49
C ARG A 177 13.02 -7.11 14.64
N GLY A 178 12.56 -7.34 15.87
CA GLY A 178 13.32 -7.16 17.10
C GLY A 178 14.38 -8.23 17.40
N ILE A 179 14.43 -9.34 16.65
CA ILE A 179 15.46 -10.37 16.82
C ILE A 179 16.84 -9.75 16.58
N ASP A 180 17.77 -9.99 17.51
CA ASP A 180 19.15 -9.53 17.43
C ASP A 180 19.85 -9.98 16.13
N GLY A 181 20.73 -9.11 15.63
CA GLY A 181 21.56 -9.42 14.46
C GLY A 181 22.51 -10.60 14.71
N SER A 182 22.71 -11.42 13.67
CA SER A 182 23.64 -12.54 13.66
C SER A 182 24.92 -12.19 12.90
N TRP A 183 26.08 -12.61 13.41
CA TRP A 183 27.35 -12.53 12.67
C TRP A 183 27.45 -13.60 11.57
N LEU A 184 26.59 -14.62 11.61
CA LEU A 184 26.50 -15.66 10.59
C LEU A 184 25.50 -15.23 9.52
N GLY A 185 26.02 -14.89 8.32
CA GLY A 185 25.25 -14.31 7.20
C GLY A 185 23.95 -15.05 6.86
N PRO A 186 23.95 -16.39 6.69
CA PRO A 186 22.72 -17.14 6.42
C PRO A 186 21.60 -16.96 7.46
N VAL A 187 21.95 -16.86 8.75
CA VAL A 187 20.96 -16.63 9.83
C VAL A 187 20.46 -15.19 9.79
N ALA A 188 21.33 -14.22 9.49
CA ALA A 188 20.93 -12.82 9.33
C ALA A 188 19.95 -12.63 8.15
N GLN A 189 20.18 -13.35 7.05
CA GLN A 189 19.28 -13.37 5.90
C GLN A 189 17.94 -14.01 6.25
N ALA A 190 17.94 -15.21 6.86
CA ALA A 190 16.72 -15.90 7.27
C ALA A 190 15.83 -15.05 8.21
N ARG A 191 16.45 -14.30 9.12
CA ARG A 191 15.75 -13.33 10.00
C ARG A 191 15.07 -12.23 9.19
N THR A 192 15.76 -11.69 8.19
CA THR A 192 15.25 -10.62 7.32
C THR A 192 14.08 -11.13 6.49
N ASP A 193 14.21 -12.33 5.93
CA ASP A 193 13.16 -12.97 5.14
C ASP A 193 11.93 -13.29 6.00
N LEU A 194 12.11 -13.83 7.20
CA LEU A 194 11.03 -14.09 8.15
C LEU A 194 10.29 -12.81 8.53
N ALA A 195 11.03 -11.75 8.88
CA ALA A 195 10.43 -10.46 9.23
C ALA A 195 9.60 -9.90 8.06
N ALA A 196 10.13 -9.96 6.83
CA ALA A 196 9.42 -9.51 5.64
C ALA A 196 8.12 -10.31 5.38
N GLN A 197 8.17 -11.63 5.56
CA GLN A 197 7.00 -12.52 5.40
C GLN A 197 5.93 -12.24 6.46
N LEU A 198 6.32 -12.12 7.73
CA LEU A 198 5.40 -11.83 8.82
C LEU A 198 4.82 -10.41 8.71
N ASP A 199 5.60 -9.41 8.31
CA ASP A 199 5.09 -8.07 8.06
C ASP A 199 4.04 -8.09 6.92
N SER A 200 4.26 -8.90 5.87
CA SER A 200 3.28 -9.08 4.79
C SER A 200 1.99 -9.75 5.27
N ALA A 201 2.10 -10.79 6.10
CA ALA A 201 0.95 -11.46 6.67
C ALA A 201 0.18 -10.58 7.66
N ALA A 202 0.88 -9.82 8.51
CA ALA A 202 0.30 -8.86 9.43
C ALA A 202 -0.47 -7.75 8.68
N ARG A 203 0.10 -7.19 7.60
CA ARG A 203 -0.61 -6.22 6.74
C ARG A 203 -1.89 -6.80 6.15
N THR A 204 -1.84 -8.04 5.69
CA THR A 204 -3.02 -8.73 5.13
C THR A 204 -4.09 -8.92 6.21
N ALA A 205 -3.72 -9.42 7.39
CA ALA A 205 -4.64 -9.61 8.52
C ALA A 205 -5.25 -8.30 8.99
N GLN A 206 -4.46 -7.22 9.05
CA GLN A 206 -4.94 -5.89 9.41
C GLN A 206 -5.95 -5.34 8.38
N GLY A 207 -5.68 -5.53 7.08
CA GLY A 207 -6.65 -5.18 6.02
C GLY A 207 -7.97 -5.93 6.18
N THR A 208 -7.92 -7.23 6.47
CA THR A 208 -9.11 -8.05 6.74
C THR A 208 -9.85 -7.59 8.00
N SER A 209 -9.13 -7.24 9.06
CA SER A 209 -9.71 -6.70 10.30
C SER A 209 -10.45 -5.39 10.06
N VAL A 210 -9.84 -4.46 9.31
CA VAL A 210 -10.49 -3.20 8.91
C VAL A 210 -11.75 -3.47 8.10
N ALA A 211 -11.67 -4.34 7.09
CA ALA A 211 -12.83 -4.70 6.28
C ALA A 211 -13.95 -5.34 7.13
N ALA A 212 -13.63 -6.25 8.04
CA ALA A 212 -14.62 -6.89 8.91
C ALA A 212 -15.30 -5.92 9.88
N ARG A 213 -14.60 -4.86 10.31
CA ARG A 213 -15.15 -3.81 11.17
C ARG A 213 -16.04 -2.82 10.41
N LEU A 214 -15.68 -2.48 9.17
CA LEU A 214 -16.40 -1.48 8.36
C LEU A 214 -17.54 -2.08 7.54
N ALA A 215 -17.26 -3.18 6.83
CA ALA A 215 -18.14 -3.70 5.79
C ALA A 215 -19.56 -4.01 6.27
N PRO A 216 -19.83 -4.60 7.46
CA PRO A 216 -21.21 -4.86 7.87
C PRO A 216 -22.08 -3.58 7.90
N ALA A 217 -21.60 -2.52 8.55
CA ALA A 217 -22.33 -1.26 8.67
C ALA A 217 -22.48 -0.56 7.30
N MET A 218 -21.40 -0.56 6.51
CA MET A 218 -21.38 0.06 5.19
C MET A 218 -22.22 -0.69 4.16
N LEU A 219 -22.36 -2.02 4.32
CA LEU A 219 -23.22 -2.85 3.49
C LEU A 219 -24.69 -2.85 3.96
N GLY A 220 -25.02 -1.98 4.91
CA GLY A 220 -26.39 -1.72 5.34
C GLY A 220 -26.98 -2.75 6.30
N ALA A 221 -26.16 -3.35 7.16
CA ALA A 221 -26.62 -4.29 8.18
C ALA A 221 -27.46 -3.64 9.30
N ASP A 222 -27.39 -2.31 9.46
CA ASP A 222 -28.17 -1.53 10.43
C ASP A 222 -29.21 -0.62 9.73
N GLY A 223 -29.46 -0.87 8.46
CA GLY A 223 -30.37 -0.09 7.61
C GLY A 223 -29.72 0.32 6.29
N PRO A 224 -30.52 0.77 5.31
CA PRO A 224 -30.01 1.07 3.98
C PRO A 224 -29.03 2.25 3.97
N ARG A 225 -27.98 2.14 3.16
CA ARG A 225 -26.94 3.15 2.96
C ARG A 225 -26.88 3.58 1.50
N ASN A 226 -26.59 4.84 1.22
CA ASN A 226 -26.42 5.35 -0.15
C ASN A 226 -25.04 6.02 -0.31
N TYR A 227 -24.32 5.67 -1.38
CA TYR A 227 -22.98 6.15 -1.65
C TYR A 227 -22.90 6.78 -3.03
N PHE A 228 -22.27 7.97 -3.13
CA PHE A 228 -21.89 8.54 -4.42
C PHE A 228 -20.60 7.90 -4.91
N VAL A 229 -20.60 7.27 -6.07
CA VAL A 229 -19.40 6.69 -6.68
C VAL A 229 -19.02 7.50 -7.91
N ALA A 230 -17.93 8.26 -7.82
CA ALA A 230 -17.38 9.01 -8.94
C ALA A 230 -16.61 8.11 -9.90
N LEU A 231 -16.94 8.18 -11.19
CA LEU A 231 -16.21 7.53 -12.27
C LEU A 231 -15.25 8.55 -12.89
N GLN A 232 -13.97 8.43 -12.52
CA GLN A 232 -12.96 9.39 -12.91
C GLN A 232 -12.36 9.08 -14.29
N THR A 233 -11.86 10.10 -14.97
CA THR A 233 -11.19 10.02 -16.27
C THR A 233 -9.77 10.59 -16.15
N PRO A 234 -8.76 9.76 -15.87
CA PRO A 234 -7.38 10.23 -15.68
C PRO A 234 -6.69 10.79 -16.93
N SER A 235 -7.34 10.79 -18.09
CA SER A 235 -6.86 11.55 -19.26
C SER A 235 -7.10 13.05 -19.15
N GLU A 236 -7.84 13.50 -18.13
CA GLU A 236 -7.94 14.89 -17.71
C GLU A 236 -7.69 14.99 -16.20
N ALA A 237 -6.45 15.28 -15.80
CA ALA A 237 -5.96 15.13 -14.44
C ALA A 237 -6.64 16.08 -13.42
N ARG A 238 -6.90 15.56 -12.23
CA ARG A 238 -7.45 16.23 -11.04
C ARG A 238 -6.78 15.67 -9.78
N GLY A 239 -6.88 16.34 -8.63
CA GLY A 239 -6.13 15.96 -7.43
C GLY A 239 -6.36 14.52 -6.99
N THR A 240 -7.60 14.06 -7.06
CA THR A 240 -7.98 12.67 -6.72
C THR A 240 -7.78 11.67 -7.87
N GLY A 241 -7.05 12.02 -8.93
CA GLY A 241 -6.87 11.20 -10.14
C GLY A 241 -7.35 11.92 -11.40
N GLY A 242 -8.58 11.64 -11.82
CA GLY A 242 -9.17 12.19 -13.05
C GLY A 242 -10.42 13.04 -12.82
N LEU A 243 -10.80 13.82 -13.83
CA LEU A 243 -12.09 14.51 -13.85
C LEU A 243 -13.25 13.51 -13.72
N VAL A 244 -14.27 13.87 -12.93
CA VAL A 244 -15.52 13.11 -12.83
C VAL A 244 -16.25 13.11 -14.17
N GLY A 245 -16.20 11.98 -14.88
CA GLY A 245 -16.83 11.78 -16.19
C GLY A 245 -18.27 11.26 -16.09
N GLY A 246 -18.59 10.62 -14.98
CA GLY A 246 -19.92 10.12 -14.63
C GLY A 246 -19.97 9.69 -13.16
N PHE A 247 -21.13 9.25 -12.71
CA PHE A 247 -21.34 8.80 -11.34
C PHE A 247 -22.34 7.65 -11.26
N ILE A 248 -22.32 6.97 -10.12
CA ILE A 248 -23.28 5.93 -9.73
C ILE A 248 -23.69 6.21 -8.29
N ILE A 249 -24.99 6.17 -8.00
CA ILE A 249 -25.47 6.08 -6.63
C ILE A 249 -25.64 4.60 -6.31
N ILE A 250 -24.79 4.09 -5.42
CA ILE A 250 -24.88 2.71 -4.93
C ILE A 250 -25.71 2.71 -3.66
N ARG A 251 -26.73 1.87 -3.62
CA ARG A 251 -27.45 1.56 -2.39
C ARG A 251 -26.97 0.22 -1.84
N ALA A 252 -26.62 0.22 -0.56
CA ALA A 252 -26.31 -0.98 0.20
C ALA A 252 -27.43 -1.28 1.21
N GLU A 253 -27.91 -2.51 1.25
CA GLU A 253 -28.98 -2.92 2.15
C GLU A 253 -28.86 -4.40 2.48
N ASN A 254 -28.69 -4.74 3.77
CA ASN A 254 -28.55 -6.12 4.25
C ASN A 254 -27.52 -6.96 3.49
N GLY A 255 -26.37 -6.37 3.10
CA GLY A 255 -25.34 -7.08 2.35
C GLY A 255 -25.49 -7.02 0.83
N HIS A 256 -26.58 -6.45 0.31
CA HIS A 256 -26.82 -6.31 -1.13
C HIS A 256 -26.42 -4.93 -1.63
N LEU A 257 -25.66 -4.89 -2.71
CA LEU A 257 -25.32 -3.68 -3.42
C LEU A 257 -26.11 -3.60 -4.73
N ARG A 258 -26.71 -2.44 -4.99
CA ARG A 258 -27.36 -2.16 -6.28
C ARG A 258 -27.07 -0.75 -6.75
N ALA A 259 -26.92 -0.58 -8.06
CA ALA A 259 -26.94 0.74 -8.67
C ALA A 259 -28.36 1.30 -8.59
N ALA A 260 -28.58 2.25 -7.66
CA ALA A 260 -29.85 2.96 -7.53
C ALA A 260 -30.02 4.00 -8.63
N GLU A 261 -28.92 4.66 -9.00
CA GLU A 261 -28.90 5.66 -10.07
C GLU A 261 -27.54 5.67 -10.77
N THR A 262 -27.52 6.05 -12.05
CA THR A 262 -26.30 6.27 -12.81
C THR A 262 -26.48 7.47 -13.72
N GLY A 263 -25.50 8.36 -13.75
CA GLY A 263 -25.59 9.61 -14.50
C GLY A 263 -24.27 10.04 -15.11
N ARG A 264 -24.38 10.88 -16.14
CA ARG A 264 -23.23 11.55 -16.77
C ARG A 264 -22.83 12.72 -15.88
N ASN A 265 -21.61 13.21 -16.08
CA ASN A 265 -21.16 14.41 -15.38
C ASN A 265 -22.06 15.66 -15.59
N ILE A 266 -22.73 15.78 -16.74
CA ILE A 266 -23.68 16.87 -17.03
C ILE A 266 -25.03 16.73 -16.34
N ASP A 267 -25.32 15.55 -15.79
CA ASP A 267 -26.54 15.31 -15.01
C ASP A 267 -26.34 15.75 -13.54
N MET A 268 -25.10 16.11 -13.15
CA MET A 268 -24.80 16.72 -11.86
C MET A 268 -25.21 18.19 -11.89
N PHE A 269 -26.05 18.58 -10.93
CA PHE A 269 -26.49 19.96 -10.74
C PHE A 269 -25.30 20.88 -10.44
N ARG A 270 -25.25 22.02 -11.13
CA ARG A 270 -24.36 23.13 -10.80
C ARG A 270 -25.15 24.12 -9.94
N PRO A 271 -25.01 24.09 -8.60
CA PRO A 271 -25.69 25.03 -7.74
C PRO A 271 -25.20 26.46 -8.00
N SER A 272 -26.07 27.45 -7.78
CA SER A 272 -25.73 28.86 -7.94
C SER A 272 -24.79 29.38 -6.85
N ASN A 273 -24.77 28.72 -5.69
CA ASN A 273 -23.92 29.05 -4.54
C ASN A 273 -23.25 27.77 -4.00
N PRO A 274 -22.09 27.87 -3.33
CA PRO A 274 -21.50 26.74 -2.60
C PRO A 274 -22.50 26.11 -1.62
N GLN A 275 -22.53 24.78 -1.56
CA GLN A 275 -23.38 24.01 -0.63
C GLN A 275 -22.62 23.55 0.63
N ILE A 276 -21.32 23.82 0.66
CA ILE A 276 -20.40 23.53 1.75
C ILE A 276 -19.26 24.56 1.72
N ASP A 277 -18.61 24.73 2.86
CA ASP A 277 -17.39 25.51 3.05
C ASP A 277 -16.30 24.58 3.61
N LEU A 278 -15.15 24.50 2.95
CA LEU A 278 -13.98 23.72 3.37
C LEU A 278 -12.88 24.60 4.00
N GLY A 279 -13.13 25.90 4.18
CA GLY A 279 -12.29 26.85 4.88
C GLY A 279 -11.25 27.56 4.03
N ASP A 280 -10.62 28.57 4.63
CA ASP A 280 -9.72 29.52 3.96
C ASP A 280 -8.54 28.87 3.22
N GLY A 281 -7.99 27.77 3.75
CA GLY A 281 -6.88 27.05 3.12
C GLY A 281 -7.27 26.47 1.75
N PHE A 282 -8.46 25.85 1.68
CA PHE A 282 -9.01 25.35 0.42
C PHE A 282 -9.39 26.50 -0.51
N ASP A 283 -10.06 27.54 0.01
CA ASP A 283 -10.57 28.67 -0.77
C ASP A 283 -9.45 29.49 -1.41
N THR A 284 -8.35 29.72 -0.68
CA THR A 284 -7.18 30.42 -1.20
C THR A 284 -6.59 29.71 -2.41
N LEU A 285 -6.64 28.37 -2.42
CA LEU A 285 -6.11 27.57 -3.51
C LEU A 285 -7.08 27.50 -4.69
N TYR A 286 -8.37 27.30 -4.46
CA TYR A 286 -9.26 26.80 -5.51
C TYR A 286 -10.43 27.73 -5.86
N SER A 287 -10.82 28.70 -5.02
CA SER A 287 -12.05 29.50 -5.21
C SER A 287 -12.20 30.15 -6.60
N THR A 288 -11.07 30.54 -7.24
CA THR A 288 -11.07 31.18 -8.57
C THR A 288 -11.57 30.31 -9.71
N VAL A 289 -11.74 28.99 -9.48
CA VAL A 289 -12.23 28.05 -10.48
C VAL A 289 -13.50 27.33 -10.03
N GLU A 290 -14.26 27.94 -9.12
CA GLU A 290 -15.59 27.46 -8.71
C GLU A 290 -15.62 25.98 -8.26
N PRO A 291 -14.73 25.55 -7.34
CA PRO A 291 -14.57 24.15 -6.98
C PRO A 291 -15.82 23.57 -6.31
N TYR A 292 -16.59 24.40 -5.60
CA TYR A 292 -17.81 23.97 -4.91
C TYR A 292 -18.99 23.74 -5.84
N THR A 293 -19.08 24.47 -6.95
CA THR A 293 -20.29 24.52 -7.78
C THR A 293 -20.07 23.87 -9.14
N ASP A 294 -18.87 24.00 -9.73
CA ASP A 294 -18.54 23.39 -11.01
C ASP A 294 -18.02 21.96 -10.81
N PHE A 295 -18.84 20.96 -11.16
CA PHE A 295 -18.48 19.54 -11.03
C PHE A 295 -17.13 19.21 -11.70
N ARG A 296 -16.71 19.95 -12.73
CA ARG A 296 -15.43 19.74 -13.44
C ARG A 296 -14.22 20.07 -12.55
N ASN A 297 -14.41 20.86 -11.50
CA ASN A 297 -13.37 21.37 -10.61
C ASN A 297 -13.55 20.88 -9.16
N SER A 298 -14.60 20.11 -8.90
CA SER A 298 -14.96 19.60 -7.57
C SER A 298 -13.96 18.65 -6.91
N ASN A 299 -12.96 18.17 -7.64
CA ASN A 299 -11.94 17.26 -7.13
C ASN A 299 -10.50 17.71 -7.44
N LEU A 300 -10.26 19.03 -7.45
CA LEU A 300 -8.93 19.60 -7.64
C LEU A 300 -7.98 19.34 -6.46
N SER A 301 -8.49 19.27 -5.24
CA SER A 301 -7.70 18.92 -4.05
C SER A 301 -7.16 17.48 -4.15
N PRO A 302 -5.91 17.23 -3.73
CA PRO A 302 -5.39 15.86 -3.59
C PRO A 302 -6.06 15.09 -2.45
N ASP A 303 -6.66 15.79 -1.49
CA ASP A 303 -7.40 15.19 -0.39
C ASP A 303 -8.78 14.75 -0.88
N PHE A 304 -9.03 13.43 -0.89
CA PHE A 304 -10.29 12.88 -1.36
C PHE A 304 -11.49 13.27 -0.47
N THR A 305 -11.27 13.57 0.81
CA THR A 305 -12.36 13.97 1.71
C THR A 305 -12.99 15.30 1.29
N ASP A 306 -12.20 16.21 0.71
CA ASP A 306 -12.68 17.48 0.16
C ASP A 306 -13.66 17.22 -1.00
N ALA A 307 -13.24 16.40 -1.97
CA ALA A 307 -14.06 16.06 -3.14
C ALA A 307 -15.35 15.32 -2.74
N ALA A 308 -15.24 14.35 -1.84
CA ALA A 308 -16.36 13.57 -1.33
C ALA A 308 -17.43 14.47 -0.69
N LYS A 309 -17.01 15.39 0.19
CA LYS A 309 -17.92 16.33 0.86
C LYS A 309 -18.61 17.27 -0.13
N ILE A 310 -17.89 17.78 -1.14
CA ILE A 310 -18.46 18.63 -2.20
C ILE A 310 -19.55 17.86 -2.97
N TRP A 311 -19.26 16.64 -3.42
CA TRP A 311 -20.21 15.84 -4.18
C TRP A 311 -21.46 15.50 -3.36
N MET A 312 -21.28 15.12 -2.11
CA MET A 312 -22.40 14.80 -1.21
C MET A 312 -23.28 16.01 -0.92
N ALA A 313 -22.68 17.18 -0.67
CA ALA A 313 -23.41 18.42 -0.44
C ALA A 313 -24.21 18.85 -1.69
N ASN A 314 -23.60 18.77 -2.88
CA ASN A 314 -24.26 19.11 -4.13
C ASN A 314 -25.38 18.10 -4.48
N TRP A 315 -25.18 16.82 -4.18
CA TRP A 315 -26.22 15.80 -4.37
C TRP A 315 -27.42 16.02 -3.44
N GLN A 316 -27.17 16.34 -2.17
CA GLN A 316 -28.20 16.71 -1.20
C GLN A 316 -28.99 17.93 -1.69
N ALA A 317 -28.31 18.95 -2.21
CA ALA A 317 -28.95 20.14 -2.74
C ALA A 317 -29.79 19.85 -4.00
N GLN A 318 -29.31 18.96 -4.88
CA GLN A 318 -29.99 18.57 -6.11
C GLN A 318 -31.24 17.72 -5.85
N THR A 319 -31.18 16.78 -4.92
CA THR A 319 -32.17 15.69 -4.79
C THR A 319 -32.95 15.71 -3.48
N GLY A 320 -32.49 16.47 -2.49
CA GLY A 320 -32.99 16.41 -1.12
C GLY A 320 -32.54 15.16 -0.34
N THR A 321 -31.72 14.28 -0.94
CA THR A 321 -31.32 13.00 -0.33
C THR A 321 -29.89 13.06 0.23
N ALA A 322 -29.75 12.70 1.50
CA ALA A 322 -28.46 12.62 2.16
C ALA A 322 -27.78 11.31 1.81
N LEU A 323 -26.48 11.38 1.57
CA LEU A 323 -25.66 10.21 1.30
C LEU A 323 -24.85 9.84 2.54
N ASP A 324 -24.58 8.55 2.72
CA ASP A 324 -23.80 8.02 3.83
C ASP A 324 -22.29 8.12 3.59
N GLY A 325 -21.88 8.27 2.32
CA GLY A 325 -20.48 8.44 1.96
C GLY A 325 -20.28 8.64 0.47
N ALA A 326 -19.01 8.68 0.07
CA ALA A 326 -18.62 8.75 -1.33
C ALA A 326 -17.40 7.85 -1.61
N ALA A 327 -17.31 7.36 -2.84
CA ALA A 327 -16.18 6.61 -3.35
C ALA A 327 -15.77 7.13 -4.73
N ALA A 328 -14.58 6.79 -5.18
CA ALA A 328 -14.15 7.04 -6.54
C ALA A 328 -13.36 5.87 -7.10
N LEU A 329 -13.49 5.65 -8.41
CA LEU A 329 -12.69 4.69 -9.16
C LEU A 329 -12.44 5.14 -10.60
N ASP A 330 -11.46 4.52 -11.24
CA ASP A 330 -11.07 4.80 -12.63
C ASP A 330 -11.08 3.53 -13.52
N PRO A 331 -10.96 3.68 -14.86
CA PRO A 331 -10.93 2.53 -15.78
C PRO A 331 -9.75 1.57 -15.60
N VAL A 332 -8.66 1.99 -14.97
CA VAL A 332 -7.52 1.10 -14.68
C VAL A 332 -7.87 0.18 -13.51
N ALA A 333 -8.51 0.68 -12.46
CA ALA A 333 -9.08 -0.17 -11.41
C ALA A 333 -10.11 -1.16 -11.99
N LEU A 334 -10.94 -0.70 -12.92
CA LEU A 334 -11.91 -1.54 -13.62
C LEU A 334 -11.23 -2.67 -14.41
N SER A 335 -10.07 -2.42 -15.01
CA SER A 335 -9.30 -3.44 -15.73
C SER A 335 -8.86 -4.61 -14.84
N TYR A 336 -8.58 -4.35 -13.56
CA TYR A 336 -8.20 -5.40 -12.60
C TYR A 336 -9.38 -6.30 -12.29
N VAL A 337 -10.55 -5.71 -12.11
CA VAL A 337 -11.79 -6.46 -11.86
C VAL A 337 -12.15 -7.32 -13.08
N LEU A 338 -12.16 -6.74 -14.29
CA LEU A 338 -12.45 -7.46 -15.54
C LEU A 338 -11.48 -8.63 -15.81
N ARG A 339 -10.25 -8.55 -15.29
CA ARG A 339 -9.28 -9.65 -15.40
C ARG A 339 -9.68 -10.88 -14.57
N VAL A 340 -10.55 -10.68 -13.59
CA VAL A 340 -11.05 -11.73 -12.69
C VAL A 340 -12.45 -12.16 -13.10
N THR A 341 -13.36 -11.21 -13.35
CA THR A 341 -14.76 -11.50 -13.72
C THR A 341 -14.90 -11.99 -15.15
N GLY A 342 -13.94 -11.65 -16.02
CA GLY A 342 -14.02 -11.90 -17.45
C GLY A 342 -14.52 -10.69 -18.23
N PRO A 343 -14.53 -10.78 -19.57
CA PRO A 343 -14.96 -9.69 -20.43
C PRO A 343 -16.49 -9.54 -20.45
N VAL A 344 -16.94 -8.33 -20.76
CA VAL A 344 -18.36 -7.93 -20.72
C VAL A 344 -18.84 -7.54 -22.10
N TRP A 345 -19.98 -8.07 -22.54
CA TRP A 345 -20.60 -7.68 -23.80
C TRP A 345 -21.52 -6.47 -23.61
N LEU A 346 -21.30 -5.41 -24.39
CA LEU A 346 -22.25 -4.32 -24.48
C LEU A 346 -23.49 -4.74 -25.28
N PRO A 347 -24.64 -4.06 -25.10
CA PRO A 347 -25.83 -4.26 -25.94
C PRO A 347 -25.58 -4.09 -27.44
N SER A 348 -24.56 -3.32 -27.83
CA SER A 348 -24.13 -3.15 -29.21
C SER A 348 -23.40 -4.36 -29.81
N GLY A 349 -23.06 -5.37 -29.00
CA GLY A 349 -22.22 -6.50 -29.39
C GLY A 349 -20.72 -6.22 -29.33
N GLU A 350 -20.28 -5.07 -28.80
CA GLU A 350 -18.86 -4.81 -28.56
C GLU A 350 -18.38 -5.46 -27.25
N LEU A 351 -17.20 -6.08 -27.29
CA LEU A 351 -16.61 -6.75 -26.14
C LEU A 351 -15.70 -5.80 -25.35
N ILE A 352 -15.97 -5.62 -24.06
CA ILE A 352 -15.12 -4.89 -23.13
C ILE A 352 -14.26 -5.88 -22.35
N THR A 353 -12.94 -5.68 -22.40
CA THR A 353 -11.94 -6.56 -21.77
C THR A 353 -11.07 -5.76 -20.83
N ALA A 354 -10.33 -6.47 -19.96
CA ALA A 354 -9.30 -5.85 -19.12
C ALA A 354 -8.25 -5.07 -19.95
N ASP A 355 -7.97 -5.50 -21.18
CA ASP A 355 -6.89 -4.92 -21.99
C ASP A 355 -7.36 -3.74 -22.83
N ASN A 356 -8.65 -3.69 -23.20
CA ASN A 356 -9.18 -2.60 -24.01
C ASN A 356 -9.85 -1.48 -23.21
N VAL A 357 -10.35 -1.75 -21.99
CA VAL A 357 -11.19 -0.78 -21.26
C VAL A 357 -10.48 0.56 -21.02
N VAL A 358 -9.19 0.52 -20.70
CA VAL A 358 -8.37 1.72 -20.45
C VAL A 358 -8.17 2.54 -21.73
N PRO A 359 -7.52 2.02 -22.81
CA PRO A 359 -7.32 2.80 -24.01
C PRO A 359 -8.63 3.20 -24.69
N LEU A 360 -9.66 2.35 -24.61
CA LEU A 360 -10.98 2.63 -25.15
C LEU A 360 -11.59 3.87 -24.48
N THR A 361 -11.73 3.84 -23.16
CA THR A 361 -12.45 4.89 -22.40
C THR A 361 -11.64 6.17 -22.20
N LEU A 362 -10.31 6.08 -22.18
CA LEU A 362 -9.45 7.24 -21.90
C LEU A 362 -8.85 7.91 -23.14
N SER A 363 -8.90 7.26 -24.32
CA SER A 363 -8.32 7.80 -25.56
C SER A 363 -9.22 7.59 -26.78
N GLN A 364 -9.52 6.33 -27.15
CA GLN A 364 -10.13 6.02 -28.45
C GLN A 364 -11.54 6.59 -28.62
N VAL A 365 -12.34 6.66 -27.55
CA VAL A 365 -13.69 7.25 -27.59
C VAL A 365 -13.69 8.72 -28.04
N TYR A 366 -12.60 9.46 -27.83
CA TYR A 366 -12.52 10.86 -28.25
C TYR A 366 -12.31 11.02 -29.75
N THR A 367 -11.65 10.05 -30.39
CA THR A 367 -11.52 9.99 -31.85
C THR A 367 -12.76 9.37 -32.49
N ARG A 368 -13.29 8.28 -31.91
CA ARG A 368 -14.48 7.57 -32.42
C ARG A 368 -15.72 8.48 -32.46
N PHE A 369 -15.86 9.35 -31.47
CA PHE A 369 -17.00 10.25 -31.32
C PHE A 369 -16.57 11.73 -31.39
N ALA A 370 -15.63 12.06 -32.28
CA ALA A 370 -15.07 13.41 -32.40
C ALA A 370 -16.16 14.49 -32.60
N ASP A 371 -17.19 14.17 -33.39
CA ASP A 371 -18.27 15.10 -33.75
C ASP A 371 -19.56 14.91 -32.92
N ASP A 372 -19.61 13.91 -32.03
CA ASP A 372 -20.81 13.61 -31.22
C ASP A 372 -20.47 13.31 -29.75
N ASN A 373 -20.32 14.39 -28.99
CA ASN A 373 -20.06 14.32 -27.56
C ASN A 373 -21.21 13.66 -26.77
N THR A 374 -22.46 13.77 -27.26
CA THR A 374 -23.62 13.18 -26.58
C THR A 374 -23.60 11.65 -26.71
N ALA A 375 -23.35 11.14 -27.92
CA ALA A 375 -23.17 9.71 -28.17
C ALA A 375 -21.98 9.16 -27.39
N ARG A 376 -20.85 9.90 -27.33
CA ARG A 376 -19.69 9.50 -26.51
C ARG A 376 -20.06 9.26 -25.05
N LYS A 377 -20.78 10.21 -24.45
CA LYS A 377 -21.20 10.12 -23.04
C LYS A 377 -22.19 8.98 -22.83
N ALA A 378 -23.14 8.77 -23.75
CA ALA A 378 -24.07 7.65 -23.69
C ALA A 378 -23.37 6.29 -23.80
N TYR A 379 -22.34 6.20 -24.65
CA TYR A 379 -21.50 5.01 -24.80
C TYR A 379 -20.72 4.70 -23.51
N LEU A 380 -20.03 5.69 -22.92
CA LEU A 380 -19.32 5.51 -21.66
C LEU A 380 -20.25 5.15 -20.49
N GLN A 381 -21.45 5.70 -20.44
CA GLN A 381 -22.47 5.32 -19.47
C GLN A 381 -22.93 3.88 -19.66
N THR A 382 -23.12 3.45 -20.90
CA THR A 382 -23.46 2.05 -21.22
C THR A 382 -22.37 1.12 -20.70
N ILE A 383 -21.09 1.39 -20.98
CA ILE A 383 -19.98 0.61 -20.43
C ILE A 383 -20.06 0.55 -18.90
N SER A 384 -20.19 1.71 -18.25
CA SER A 384 -20.18 1.80 -16.78
C SER A 384 -21.32 0.98 -16.16
N ARG A 385 -22.55 1.12 -16.69
CA ARG A 385 -23.74 0.38 -16.24
C ARG A 385 -23.58 -1.12 -16.44
N THR A 386 -23.16 -1.54 -17.64
CA THR A 386 -23.04 -2.96 -17.98
C THR A 386 -21.95 -3.62 -17.15
N VAL A 387 -20.77 -2.98 -17.00
CA VAL A 387 -19.69 -3.56 -16.19
C VAL A 387 -20.06 -3.59 -14.71
N VAL A 388 -20.68 -2.55 -14.15
CA VAL A 388 -21.11 -2.60 -12.74
C VAL A 388 -22.18 -3.67 -12.50
N ALA A 389 -23.16 -3.80 -13.40
CA ALA A 389 -24.15 -4.87 -13.30
C ALA A 389 -23.52 -6.27 -13.38
N ASP A 390 -22.56 -6.45 -14.29
CA ASP A 390 -21.83 -7.71 -14.43
C ASP A 390 -20.98 -8.01 -13.19
N VAL A 391 -20.21 -7.05 -12.68
CA VAL A 391 -19.38 -7.22 -11.47
C VAL A 391 -20.22 -7.53 -10.23
N LEU A 392 -21.35 -6.84 -10.04
CA LEU A 392 -22.27 -7.10 -8.93
C LEU A 392 -22.98 -8.47 -9.08
N GLY A 393 -23.18 -8.93 -10.32
CA GLY A 393 -23.78 -10.24 -10.61
C GLY A 393 -22.78 -11.40 -10.67
N ALA A 394 -21.50 -11.14 -10.94
CA ALA A 394 -20.52 -12.13 -11.35
C ALA A 394 -20.27 -13.17 -10.25
N HIS A 395 -20.29 -14.45 -10.62
CA HIS A 395 -19.83 -15.56 -9.78
C HIS A 395 -18.31 -15.74 -9.94
N ALA A 396 -17.56 -14.66 -9.73
CA ALA A 396 -16.11 -14.67 -9.81
C ALA A 396 -15.51 -15.30 -8.54
N ASP A 397 -14.27 -15.78 -8.66
CA ASP A 397 -13.47 -16.18 -7.49
C ASP A 397 -13.28 -14.95 -6.58
N ALA A 398 -13.93 -14.98 -5.42
CA ALA A 398 -14.00 -13.84 -4.52
C ALA A 398 -12.63 -13.50 -3.89
N GLY A 399 -11.71 -14.47 -3.77
CA GLY A 399 -10.33 -14.22 -3.36
C GLY A 399 -9.57 -13.40 -4.40
N ARG A 400 -9.64 -13.80 -5.67
CA ARG A 400 -9.02 -13.06 -6.78
C ARG A 400 -9.65 -11.68 -6.97
N LEU A 401 -10.96 -11.54 -6.72
CA LEU A 401 -11.63 -10.25 -6.77
C LEU A 401 -11.13 -9.34 -5.64
N LEU A 402 -10.96 -9.86 -4.43
CA LEU A 402 -10.39 -9.12 -3.31
C LEU A 402 -8.95 -8.67 -3.60
N GLU A 403 -8.13 -9.52 -4.24
CA GLU A 403 -6.79 -9.13 -4.69
C GLU A 403 -6.83 -8.00 -5.73
N ALA A 404 -7.76 -8.07 -6.70
CA ALA A 404 -7.94 -7.02 -7.71
C ALA A 404 -8.36 -5.68 -7.09
N LEU A 405 -9.29 -5.70 -6.13
CA LEU A 405 -9.71 -4.52 -5.37
C LEU A 405 -8.57 -3.99 -4.50
N GLY A 406 -7.87 -4.87 -3.78
CA GLY A 406 -6.70 -4.52 -2.96
C GLY A 406 -5.59 -3.86 -3.77
N ARG A 407 -5.37 -4.31 -5.00
CA ARG A 407 -4.48 -3.63 -5.96
C ARG A 407 -4.97 -2.23 -6.32
N GLY A 408 -6.27 -2.07 -6.60
CA GLY A 408 -6.88 -0.76 -6.84
C GLY A 408 -6.69 0.20 -5.67
N VAL A 409 -6.81 -0.27 -4.43
CA VAL A 409 -6.55 0.51 -3.21
C VAL A 409 -5.07 0.86 -3.07
N ALA A 410 -4.17 -0.11 -3.25
CA ALA A 410 -2.72 0.09 -3.13
C ALA A 410 -2.19 1.07 -4.17
N GLU A 411 -2.73 1.04 -5.39
CA GLU A 411 -2.43 2.01 -6.45
C GLU A 411 -3.24 3.31 -6.34
N ARG A 412 -3.96 3.53 -5.22
CA ARG A 412 -4.75 4.74 -4.94
C ARG A 412 -5.86 5.02 -5.96
N ARG A 413 -6.30 4.01 -6.71
CA ARG A 413 -7.35 4.09 -7.73
C ARG A 413 -8.75 3.81 -7.19
N ILE A 414 -8.86 3.36 -5.94
CA ILE A 414 -10.13 3.18 -5.25
C ILE A 414 -10.05 4.00 -3.96
N MET A 415 -10.99 4.93 -3.81
CA MET A 415 -11.04 5.85 -2.68
C MET A 415 -12.40 5.75 -1.99
N LEU A 416 -12.43 6.00 -0.69
CA LEU A 416 -13.64 5.91 0.12
C LEU A 416 -13.65 6.97 1.22
N TYR A 417 -14.82 7.55 1.44
CA TYR A 417 -15.12 8.51 2.49
C TYR A 417 -16.46 8.13 3.11
N SER A 418 -16.53 8.15 4.45
CA SER A 418 -17.79 8.02 5.19
C SER A 418 -18.16 9.36 5.83
N SER A 419 -19.46 9.68 5.82
CA SER A 419 -20.02 10.79 6.59
C SER A 419 -20.09 10.50 8.09
N ARG A 420 -19.89 9.24 8.51
CA ARG A 420 -19.91 8.82 9.91
C ARG A 420 -18.49 8.83 10.44
N SER A 421 -18.25 9.57 11.53
CA SER A 421 -16.89 9.78 12.05
C SER A 421 -16.24 8.49 12.53
N ASP A 422 -16.99 7.59 13.16
CA ASP A 422 -16.51 6.29 13.63
C ASP A 422 -16.00 5.38 12.49
N GLU A 423 -16.66 5.42 11.34
CA GLU A 423 -16.19 4.74 10.13
C GLU A 423 -15.02 5.50 9.48
N GLN A 424 -15.13 6.83 9.36
CA GLN A 424 -14.12 7.65 8.70
C GLN A 424 -12.77 7.62 9.43
N ASP A 425 -12.74 7.55 10.76
CA ASP A 425 -11.51 7.43 11.55
C ASP A 425 -10.76 6.12 11.22
N ILE A 426 -11.50 5.05 10.93
CA ILE A 426 -10.90 3.77 10.50
C ILE A 426 -10.42 3.90 9.05
N ILE A 427 -11.24 4.44 8.15
CA ILE A 427 -10.88 4.63 6.73
C ILE A 427 -9.62 5.50 6.62
N ALA A 428 -9.53 6.59 7.39
CA ALA A 428 -8.40 7.52 7.51
C ALA A 428 -7.07 6.83 7.84
N SER A 429 -7.12 5.71 8.57
CA SER A 429 -5.94 4.89 8.89
C SER A 429 -5.46 4.00 7.74
N THR A 430 -6.13 4.03 6.59
CA THR A 430 -5.87 3.15 5.44
C THR A 430 -5.63 3.94 4.15
N ALA A 431 -5.07 3.25 3.15
CA ALA A 431 -4.90 3.81 1.82
C ALA A 431 -6.22 4.17 1.09
N LEU A 432 -7.38 3.68 1.59
CA LEU A 432 -8.70 4.01 1.02
C LEU A 432 -9.07 5.48 1.20
N ALA A 433 -8.64 6.13 2.29
CA ALA A 433 -9.05 7.50 2.57
C ALA A 433 -8.54 8.49 1.54
N HIS A 434 -7.34 8.24 0.99
CA HIS A 434 -6.69 9.12 0.02
C HIS A 434 -6.67 10.60 0.47
N GLN A 435 -6.53 10.81 1.78
CA GLN A 435 -6.43 12.11 2.43
C GLN A 435 -4.97 12.57 2.48
N LEU A 436 -4.76 13.88 2.64
CA LEU A 436 -3.43 14.36 3.01
C LEU A 436 -3.09 13.82 4.41
N PRO A 437 -1.87 13.27 4.61
CA PRO A 437 -1.51 12.70 5.91
C PRO A 437 -1.56 13.75 7.03
N ASP A 438 -2.23 13.45 8.14
CA ASP A 438 -2.25 14.33 9.33
C ASP A 438 -1.09 14.05 10.30
N ASP A 439 -0.08 13.32 9.85
CA ASP A 439 1.10 12.99 10.64
C ASP A 439 2.28 13.96 10.38
N SER A 440 3.35 13.78 11.14
CA SER A 440 4.56 14.61 11.06
C SER A 440 5.57 14.13 10.03
N ALA A 441 5.33 13.03 9.29
CA ALA A 441 6.33 12.44 8.43
C ALA A 441 6.73 13.39 7.30
N PRO A 442 7.98 13.28 6.79
CA PRO A 442 8.39 14.04 5.61
C PRO A 442 7.45 13.75 4.44
N LEU A 443 6.91 14.79 3.80
CA LEU A 443 5.90 14.66 2.75
C LEU A 443 6.32 15.41 1.48
N MET A 444 6.18 14.73 0.35
CA MET A 444 6.07 15.33 -0.98
C MET A 444 4.86 14.72 -1.69
N ASP A 445 3.71 15.38 -1.64
CA ASP A 445 2.54 15.02 -2.44
C ASP A 445 2.50 15.90 -3.70
N ALA A 446 2.98 15.35 -4.82
CA ALA A 446 2.98 16.02 -6.11
C ALA A 446 1.73 15.66 -6.92
N THR A 447 0.89 16.67 -7.13
CA THR A 447 -0.42 16.54 -7.76
C THR A 447 -0.49 17.37 -9.05
N ILE A 448 -0.92 16.72 -10.12
CA ILE A 448 -1.10 17.33 -11.44
C ILE A 448 -2.58 17.62 -11.68
N THR A 449 -2.88 18.83 -12.15
CA THR A 449 -4.21 19.23 -12.60
C THR A 449 -4.15 19.69 -14.04
N ASN A 450 -5.16 19.34 -14.85
CA ASN A 450 -5.21 19.79 -16.23
C ASN A 450 -5.70 21.24 -16.30
N ALA A 451 -4.81 22.18 -16.62
CA ALA A 451 -5.16 23.59 -16.79
C ALA A 451 -5.61 23.93 -18.21
N ALA A 452 -5.37 23.05 -19.19
CA ALA A 452 -5.72 23.27 -20.60
C ALA A 452 -7.13 22.79 -20.96
N GLY A 453 -7.81 22.02 -20.11
CA GLY A 453 -9.12 21.40 -20.35
C GLY A 453 -9.11 20.40 -21.50
N ASN A 454 -7.99 19.70 -21.74
CA ASN A 454 -7.82 18.79 -22.87
C ASN A 454 -7.69 17.33 -22.43
N LYS A 455 -7.18 16.43 -23.28
CA LYS A 455 -7.03 14.99 -22.94
C LYS A 455 -5.58 14.52 -22.99
N LEU A 456 -4.64 15.47 -22.92
CA LEU A 456 -3.22 15.19 -23.06
C LEU A 456 -2.59 14.53 -21.83
N ASP A 457 -3.29 14.44 -20.69
CA ASP A 457 -2.74 13.74 -19.52
C ASP A 457 -2.65 12.23 -19.75
N TYR A 458 -3.40 11.69 -20.73
CA TYR A 458 -3.21 10.32 -21.19
C TYR A 458 -1.79 10.07 -21.73
N TYR A 459 -1.15 11.10 -22.29
CA TYR A 459 0.19 11.05 -22.88
C TYR A 459 1.24 11.67 -21.95
N LEU A 460 0.90 11.99 -20.71
CA LEU A 460 1.83 12.55 -19.74
C LEU A 460 2.57 11.42 -19.02
N ARG A 461 3.90 11.51 -18.99
CA ARG A 461 4.77 10.62 -18.19
C ARG A 461 5.42 11.42 -17.09
N ARG A 462 5.42 10.87 -15.88
CA ARG A 462 5.93 11.54 -14.68
C ARG A 462 7.10 10.75 -14.10
N GLU A 463 7.98 11.46 -13.40
CA GLU A 463 8.99 10.88 -12.52
C GLU A 463 9.06 11.76 -11.27
N LEU A 464 9.09 11.14 -10.09
CA LEU A 464 9.10 11.84 -8.80
C LEU A 464 10.41 11.57 -8.07
N SER A 465 11.00 12.60 -7.49
CA SER A 465 12.15 12.44 -6.60
C SER A 465 12.06 13.35 -5.40
N TYR A 466 12.32 12.78 -4.23
CA TYR A 466 12.37 13.51 -2.97
C TYR A 466 13.64 13.15 -2.22
N THR A 467 14.48 14.14 -1.96
CA THR A 467 15.76 13.96 -1.27
C THR A 467 15.89 14.95 -0.13
N ALA A 468 16.55 14.56 0.95
CA ALA A 468 16.82 15.46 2.07
C ALA A 468 18.19 15.17 2.69
N GLY A 469 18.76 16.19 3.32
CA GLY A 469 20.00 16.09 4.08
C GLY A 469 19.83 15.37 5.43
N ASP A 470 20.94 15.30 6.18
CA ASP A 470 20.99 14.67 7.49
C ASP A 470 20.22 15.44 8.57
N CYS A 471 19.90 14.77 9.67
CA CYS A 471 19.11 15.30 10.78
C CYS A 471 19.95 16.03 11.84
N THR A 472 20.93 16.85 11.42
CA THR A 472 21.94 17.44 12.33
C THR A 472 21.52 18.74 13.00
N ALA A 473 20.51 19.43 12.46
CA ALA A 473 19.94 20.67 13.00
C ALA A 473 18.42 20.54 13.15
N GLY A 474 17.74 21.58 13.68
CA GLY A 474 16.27 21.59 13.83
C GLY A 474 15.51 21.64 12.49
N MET A 475 16.18 22.09 11.43
CA MET A 475 15.70 22.06 10.05
C MET A 475 16.78 21.40 9.18
N ARG A 476 16.38 20.80 8.07
CA ARG A 476 17.28 20.27 7.04
C ARG A 476 16.90 20.76 5.66
N ASP A 477 17.87 20.81 4.75
CA ASP A 477 17.60 21.05 3.33
C ASP A 477 16.96 19.82 2.69
N ALA A 478 16.00 20.06 1.81
CA ALA A 478 15.33 19.04 1.03
C ALA A 478 15.02 19.54 -0.39
N THR A 479 14.89 18.60 -1.32
CA THR A 479 14.57 18.86 -2.73
C THR A 479 13.45 17.94 -3.17
N ALA A 480 12.33 18.54 -3.60
CA ALA A 480 11.23 17.86 -4.27
C ALA A 480 11.31 18.14 -5.77
N ARG A 481 11.36 17.08 -6.59
CA ARG A 481 11.51 17.17 -8.04
C ARG A 481 10.40 16.40 -8.75
N VAL A 482 9.74 17.06 -9.69
CA VAL A 482 8.71 16.48 -10.56
C VAL A 482 9.19 16.64 -12.01
N THR A 483 9.42 15.53 -12.69
CA THR A 483 9.72 15.55 -14.13
C THR A 483 8.48 15.16 -14.91
N LEU A 484 8.14 15.95 -15.92
CA LEU A 484 6.99 15.74 -16.78
C LEU A 484 7.45 15.61 -18.23
N THR A 485 6.95 14.60 -18.94
CA THR A 485 7.20 14.40 -20.38
C THR A 485 5.88 14.27 -21.11
N ASN A 486 5.64 15.12 -22.10
CA ASN A 486 4.48 15.02 -22.99
C ASN A 486 4.84 14.11 -24.18
N THR A 487 4.30 12.90 -24.21
CA THR A 487 4.62 11.91 -25.26
C THR A 487 3.65 11.92 -26.43
N VAL A 488 2.84 12.97 -26.59
CA VAL A 488 1.96 13.08 -27.76
C VAL A 488 2.79 13.24 -29.03
N THR A 489 2.48 12.43 -30.04
CA THR A 489 3.13 12.47 -31.36
C THR A 489 2.13 12.72 -32.49
N ASP A 490 0.89 12.28 -32.32
CA ASP A 490 -0.18 12.48 -33.29
C ASP A 490 -0.92 13.80 -33.02
N LEU A 491 -0.65 14.80 -33.86
CA LEU A 491 -1.30 16.11 -33.82
C LEU A 491 -2.54 16.19 -34.73
N SER A 492 -2.93 15.09 -35.37
CA SER A 492 -4.19 14.98 -36.12
C SER A 492 -5.40 14.64 -35.25
N LEU A 493 -5.16 14.36 -33.96
CA LEU A 493 -6.21 14.11 -32.96
C LEU A 493 -7.21 15.27 -32.89
N PRO A 494 -8.48 15.01 -32.54
CA PRO A 494 -9.52 16.04 -32.46
C PRO A 494 -9.13 17.21 -31.54
N GLN A 495 -9.62 18.41 -31.83
CA GLN A 495 -9.34 19.60 -31.00
C GLN A 495 -9.79 19.45 -29.55
N TYR A 496 -10.79 18.62 -29.28
CA TYR A 496 -11.20 18.29 -27.92
C TYR A 496 -10.11 17.53 -27.12
N VAL A 497 -9.20 16.84 -27.81
CA VAL A 497 -8.09 16.07 -27.22
C VAL A 497 -6.85 16.93 -27.07
N ILE A 498 -6.46 17.66 -28.12
CA ILE A 498 -5.17 18.35 -28.21
C ILE A 498 -5.27 19.88 -28.10
N GLY A 499 -6.46 20.46 -28.21
CA GLY A 499 -6.69 21.89 -28.08
C GLY A 499 -6.63 22.37 -26.63
N SER A 500 -6.92 23.64 -26.40
CA SER A 500 -6.87 24.28 -25.06
C SER A 500 -8.25 24.79 -24.63
N MET A 501 -9.21 23.87 -24.46
CA MET A 501 -10.62 24.17 -24.17
C MET A 501 -10.87 24.80 -22.79
N GLY A 502 -10.01 24.52 -21.81
CA GLY A 502 -10.04 25.12 -20.46
C GLY A 502 -9.24 26.42 -20.35
N ALA A 503 -8.46 26.74 -21.38
CA ALA A 503 -7.63 27.94 -21.46
C ALA A 503 -7.85 28.66 -22.80
N VAL A 504 -9.11 28.79 -23.23
CA VAL A 504 -9.46 29.46 -24.49
C VAL A 504 -8.87 30.87 -24.50
N GLY A 505 -8.16 31.23 -25.56
CA GLY A 505 -7.47 32.52 -25.68
C GLY A 505 -6.06 32.58 -25.08
N SER A 506 -5.56 31.50 -24.47
CA SER A 506 -4.18 31.41 -23.95
C SER A 506 -3.09 31.38 -25.03
N GLY A 507 -3.45 31.13 -26.29
CA GLY A 507 -2.50 31.02 -27.41
C GLY A 507 -1.65 29.75 -27.39
N LEU A 508 -1.96 28.79 -26.53
CA LEU A 508 -1.24 27.50 -26.47
C LEU A 508 -1.46 26.71 -27.77
N PRO A 509 -0.37 26.27 -28.45
CA PRO A 509 -0.48 25.44 -29.65
C PRO A 509 -1.20 24.11 -29.39
N PRO A 510 -1.87 23.53 -30.39
CA PRO A 510 -2.39 22.17 -30.29
C PRO A 510 -1.30 21.16 -29.91
N GLY A 511 -1.64 20.26 -28.99
CA GLY A 511 -0.72 19.25 -28.47
C GLY A 511 0.10 19.71 -27.26
N THR A 512 -0.06 20.96 -26.81
CA THR A 512 0.55 21.42 -25.55
C THR A 512 -0.25 20.95 -24.33
N ASN A 513 0.39 20.15 -23.47
CA ASN A 513 -0.15 19.86 -22.14
C ASN A 513 0.18 21.04 -21.22
N ALA A 514 -0.82 21.68 -20.61
CA ALA A 514 -0.60 22.69 -19.58
C ALA A 514 -0.90 22.10 -18.20
N ALA A 515 0.13 21.55 -17.57
CA ALA A 515 0.02 20.94 -16.26
C ALA A 515 0.04 22.02 -15.17
N GLY A 516 -1.02 22.09 -14.36
CA GLY A 516 -0.96 22.73 -13.04
C GLY A 516 -0.28 21.77 -12.08
N VAL A 517 0.90 22.14 -11.58
CA VAL A 517 1.65 21.32 -10.62
C VAL A 517 1.48 21.91 -9.23
N GLN A 518 0.92 21.11 -8.33
CA GLN A 518 0.79 21.39 -6.90
C GLN A 518 1.69 20.42 -6.13
N ILE A 519 2.44 20.91 -5.15
CA ILE A 519 3.24 20.06 -4.26
C ILE A 519 2.92 20.44 -2.81
N ALA A 520 2.22 19.55 -2.09
CA ALA A 520 2.06 19.66 -0.64
C ALA A 520 3.31 19.08 0.05
N LEU A 521 3.85 19.84 1.00
CA LEU A 521 5.13 19.56 1.65
C LEU A 521 4.95 19.17 3.12
N THR A 522 6.02 18.66 3.73
CA THR A 522 6.13 18.44 5.18
C THR A 522 5.61 19.64 5.96
N ARG A 523 4.82 19.41 7.02
CA ARG A 523 4.32 20.50 7.87
C ARG A 523 5.48 21.32 8.44
N GLY A 524 5.34 22.64 8.39
CA GLY A 524 6.39 23.57 8.78
C GLY A 524 7.55 23.71 7.78
N ALA A 525 7.49 23.07 6.61
CA ALA A 525 8.45 23.29 5.55
C ALA A 525 8.41 24.73 5.03
N GLN A 526 9.57 25.24 4.61
CA GLN A 526 9.73 26.57 4.05
C GLN A 526 10.36 26.46 2.67
N VAL A 527 9.66 26.98 1.68
CA VAL A 527 10.10 26.99 0.28
C VAL A 527 11.18 28.05 0.10
N ARG A 528 12.32 27.67 -0.47
CA ARG A 528 13.46 28.58 -0.73
C ARG A 528 13.49 29.03 -2.18
N LYS A 529 13.29 28.08 -3.10
CA LYS A 529 13.42 28.32 -4.54
C LYS A 529 12.57 27.32 -5.31
N VAL A 530 11.99 27.76 -6.43
CA VAL A 530 11.34 26.91 -7.41
C VAL A 530 11.94 27.19 -8.77
N THR A 531 12.39 26.14 -9.47
CA THR A 531 12.92 26.23 -10.83
C THR A 531 12.20 25.31 -11.78
N LEU A 532 12.05 25.74 -13.03
CA LEU A 532 11.63 24.92 -14.16
C LEU A 532 12.79 24.89 -15.15
N ASP A 533 13.30 23.71 -15.46
CA ASP A 533 14.44 23.51 -16.36
C ASP A 533 15.67 24.36 -15.96
N GLY A 534 15.89 24.49 -14.64
CA GLY A 534 16.99 25.25 -14.04
C GLY A 534 16.76 26.76 -13.91
N GLN A 535 15.68 27.30 -14.51
CA GLN A 535 15.35 28.72 -14.43
C GLN A 535 14.32 29.01 -13.33
N SER A 536 14.51 30.09 -12.58
CA SER A 536 13.51 30.51 -11.58
C SER A 536 12.19 30.86 -12.25
N VAL A 537 11.08 30.38 -11.68
CA VAL A 537 9.73 30.62 -12.20
C VAL A 537 8.85 31.34 -11.18
N LEU A 538 7.76 31.92 -11.65
CA LEU A 538 6.69 32.36 -10.76
C LEU A 538 5.96 31.15 -10.18
N TYR A 539 5.72 31.20 -8.87
CA TYR A 539 4.97 30.19 -8.14
C TYR A 539 4.11 30.86 -7.08
N GLY A 540 3.00 30.21 -6.74
CA GLY A 540 2.20 30.56 -5.57
C GLY A 540 2.58 29.68 -4.39
N THR A 541 2.43 30.21 -3.18
CA THR A 541 2.46 29.42 -1.95
C THR A 541 1.15 29.61 -1.20
N SER A 542 0.69 28.55 -0.53
CA SER A 542 -0.51 28.56 0.31
C SER A 542 -0.39 27.42 1.33
N GLU A 543 -1.48 27.09 1.99
CA GLU A 543 -1.58 25.99 2.94
C GLU A 543 -2.85 25.18 2.68
N LEU A 544 -2.75 23.85 2.73
CA LEU A 544 -3.89 22.94 2.66
C LEU A 544 -3.76 21.93 3.77
N HIS A 545 -4.77 21.85 4.65
CA HIS A 545 -4.77 20.95 5.81
C HIS A 545 -3.47 21.04 6.63
N GLY A 546 -2.92 22.23 6.87
CA GLY A 546 -1.67 22.43 7.62
C GLY A 546 -0.37 22.13 6.86
N HIS A 547 -0.45 21.71 5.59
CA HIS A 547 0.71 21.49 4.72
C HIS A 547 0.99 22.72 3.86
N PRO A 548 2.23 23.24 3.86
CA PRO A 548 2.65 24.23 2.87
C PRO A 548 2.50 23.66 1.46
N VAL A 549 1.86 24.42 0.58
CA VAL A 549 1.63 24.03 -0.81
C VAL A 549 2.35 24.98 -1.75
N VAL A 550 3.16 24.45 -2.66
CA VAL A 550 3.69 25.17 -3.81
C VAL A 550 2.84 24.90 -5.03
N ARG A 551 2.52 25.93 -5.82
CA ARG A 551 1.83 25.75 -7.10
C ARG A 551 2.46 26.53 -8.24
N THR A 552 2.57 25.91 -9.40
CA THR A 552 2.98 26.58 -10.64
C THR A 552 2.36 25.90 -11.86
N ARG A 553 2.57 26.47 -13.05
CA ARG A 553 2.12 25.91 -14.33
C ARG A 553 3.32 25.50 -15.16
N VAL A 554 3.22 24.31 -15.76
CA VAL A 554 4.27 23.72 -16.59
C VAL A 554 3.66 23.42 -17.97
N PRO A 555 3.78 24.35 -18.93
CA PRO A 555 3.39 24.09 -20.31
C PRO A 555 4.44 23.18 -20.99
N LEU A 556 3.99 22.11 -21.62
CA LEU A 556 4.80 21.08 -22.27
C LEU A 556 4.33 20.92 -23.72
N ALA A 557 5.14 21.38 -24.67
CA ALA A 557 4.92 21.11 -26.09
C ALA A 557 4.99 19.59 -26.40
N PRO A 558 4.48 19.14 -27.56
CA PRO A 558 4.63 17.76 -27.99
C PRO A 558 6.08 17.28 -27.95
N GLY A 559 6.34 16.13 -27.31
CA GLY A 559 7.67 15.56 -27.14
C GLY A 559 8.55 16.26 -26.09
N GLN A 560 8.10 17.36 -25.48
CA GLN A 560 8.88 18.10 -24.50
C GLN A 560 8.96 17.35 -23.16
N ARG A 561 10.14 17.40 -22.55
CA ARG A 561 10.40 17.01 -21.16
C ARG A 561 10.80 18.26 -20.39
N SER A 562 10.17 18.48 -19.24
CA SER A 562 10.54 19.55 -18.31
C SER A 562 10.65 19.05 -16.88
N VAL A 563 11.53 19.68 -16.11
CA VAL A 563 11.88 19.31 -14.74
C VAL A 563 11.56 20.48 -13.82
N LEU A 564 10.55 20.30 -12.97
CA LEU A 564 10.23 21.21 -11.87
C LEU A 564 11.00 20.77 -10.63
N GLU A 565 11.72 21.69 -10.01
CA GLU A 565 12.47 21.46 -8.78
C GLU A 565 12.08 22.50 -7.73
N VAL A 566 11.76 22.03 -6.53
CA VAL A 566 11.48 22.84 -5.35
C VAL A 566 12.58 22.57 -4.33
N THR A 567 13.39 23.58 -4.05
CA THR A 567 14.34 23.59 -2.94
C THR A 567 13.64 24.14 -1.71
N LEU A 568 13.65 23.39 -0.61
CA LEU A 568 12.99 23.74 0.64
C LEU A 568 13.86 23.41 1.85
N THR A 569 13.49 23.96 3.01
CA THR A 569 13.94 23.48 4.32
C THR A 569 12.76 22.88 5.07
N GLU A 570 12.94 21.78 5.77
CA GLU A 570 11.88 21.12 6.55
C GLU A 570 12.32 20.73 7.96
N PRO A 571 11.39 20.60 8.92
CA PRO A 571 11.72 20.25 10.29
C PRO A 571 12.29 18.85 10.42
N THR A 572 13.38 18.69 11.17
CA THR A 572 13.91 17.36 11.54
C THR A 572 13.15 16.72 12.70
N SER A 573 12.18 17.43 13.28
CA SER A 573 11.19 16.86 14.19
C SER A 573 10.20 15.94 13.47
N ALA A 574 10.14 15.98 12.14
CA ALA A 574 9.34 15.07 11.33
C ALA A 574 9.76 13.60 11.56
N ARG A 575 8.81 12.76 11.97
CA ARG A 575 9.06 11.34 12.32
C ARG A 575 8.40 10.40 11.32
N GLY A 576 9.05 9.26 11.08
CA GLY A 576 8.57 8.24 10.16
C GLY A 576 9.36 8.20 8.86
N ASP A 577 8.93 7.33 7.94
CA ASP A 577 9.46 7.25 6.59
C ASP A 577 8.85 8.34 5.72
N ALA A 578 9.63 8.86 4.77
CA ALA A 578 9.13 9.88 3.86
C ALA A 578 8.01 9.35 2.96
N GLN A 579 6.94 10.14 2.87
CA GLN A 579 5.74 9.82 2.11
C GLN A 579 5.78 10.57 0.77
N VAL A 580 5.70 9.82 -0.33
CA VAL A 580 5.59 10.36 -1.70
C VAL A 580 4.42 9.67 -2.39
N PRO A 581 3.16 10.00 -2.02
CA PRO A 581 2.00 9.36 -2.60
C PRO A 581 1.94 9.61 -4.11
N VAL A 582 1.60 8.55 -4.87
CA VAL A 582 1.47 8.64 -6.32
C VAL A 582 0.02 8.92 -6.67
N GLN A 583 -0.24 10.10 -7.25
CA GLN A 583 -1.54 10.43 -7.82
C GLN A 583 -1.90 9.42 -8.95
N PRO A 584 -3.12 8.84 -8.94
CA PRO A 584 -3.52 7.76 -9.83
C PRO A 584 -3.87 8.25 -11.25
N LEU A 585 -2.84 8.50 -12.07
CA LEU A 585 -2.99 8.82 -13.50
C LEU A 585 -2.79 7.57 -14.38
N VAL A 586 -2.72 7.76 -15.70
CA VAL A 586 -2.57 6.67 -16.68
C VAL A 586 -1.19 6.01 -16.60
N ASP A 587 -0.15 6.74 -16.17
CA ASP A 587 1.20 6.23 -16.00
C ASP A 587 1.45 5.61 -14.61
N THR A 588 2.59 4.93 -14.49
CA THR A 588 3.13 4.43 -13.22
C THR A 588 4.53 5.04 -13.07
N PRO A 589 4.65 6.21 -12.44
CA PRO A 589 5.91 6.94 -12.40
C PRO A 589 6.96 6.21 -11.55
N PRO A 590 8.25 6.22 -11.95
CA PRO A 590 9.32 5.90 -11.01
C PRO A 590 9.34 6.94 -9.90
N VAL A 591 9.56 6.47 -8.66
CA VAL A 591 9.64 7.29 -7.46
C VAL A 591 10.97 7.04 -6.78
N HIS A 592 11.77 8.09 -6.62
CA HIS A 592 13.09 8.04 -5.99
C HIS A 592 13.08 8.81 -4.66
N VAL A 593 13.08 8.08 -3.54
CA VAL A 593 13.09 8.67 -2.20
C VAL A 593 14.45 8.43 -1.55
N SER A 594 15.13 9.51 -1.16
CA SER A 594 16.39 9.49 -0.41
C SER A 594 16.30 10.51 0.72
N VAL A 595 15.47 10.19 1.71
CA VAL A 595 15.18 11.05 2.86
C VAL A 595 15.49 10.27 4.14
N PRO A 596 16.54 10.66 4.91
CA PRO A 596 16.86 9.99 6.17
C PRO A 596 15.71 10.12 7.18
N SER A 597 15.43 9.09 7.97
CA SER A 597 14.47 9.20 9.07
C SER A 597 15.14 9.88 10.28
N CYS A 598 14.53 10.94 10.79
CA CYS A 598 15.06 11.67 11.93
C CYS A 598 14.57 11.00 13.23
N GLY A 599 15.43 10.17 13.82
CA GLY A 599 15.23 9.47 15.11
C GLY A 599 14.35 8.23 15.04
N ALA A 600 14.54 7.31 16.00
CA ALA A 600 13.82 6.04 16.05
C ALA A 600 12.31 6.27 16.19
N ALA A 601 11.51 5.58 15.37
CA ALA A 601 10.12 5.31 15.70
C ALA A 601 10.08 4.81 17.15
N THR A 602 9.31 5.49 18.02
CA THR A 602 9.31 5.28 19.46
C THR A 602 8.96 3.83 19.82
N GLY A 603 10.00 3.01 19.98
CA GLY A 603 9.93 1.63 20.44
C GLY A 603 11.23 1.14 21.09
N GLN A 604 12.20 2.02 21.34
CA GLN A 604 13.43 1.69 22.07
C GLN A 604 13.63 2.69 23.20
N ARG A 605 13.18 2.32 24.41
CA ARG A 605 13.74 2.93 25.62
C ARG A 605 15.22 2.58 25.64
N ALA A 606 16.05 3.62 25.63
CA ALA A 606 17.45 3.54 25.96
C ALA A 606 17.64 2.79 27.29
N GLN A 607 18.21 1.59 27.23
CA GLN A 607 18.89 1.03 28.38
C GLN A 607 20.20 1.78 28.50
N GLY A 608 20.23 2.72 29.44
CA GLY A 608 21.48 3.23 29.97
C GLY A 608 22.26 2.12 30.65
N SER A 609 23.58 2.18 30.57
CA SER A 609 24.50 1.56 31.53
C SER A 609 25.87 2.23 31.40
N PRO A 610 26.67 2.27 32.48
CA PRO A 610 26.36 2.00 33.88
C PRO A 610 25.99 3.26 34.67
#